data_AF-A0A7M1BA03-F1
#
_entry.id   AF-A0A7M1BA03-F1
#
_cell.length_a   1.000
_cell.length_b   1.000
_cell.length_c   1.000
_cell.angle_alpha   90.00
_cell.angle_beta   90.00
_cell.angle_gamma   90.00
#
_symmetry.space_group_name_H-M   'P 1'
#
loop_
_entity.id
_entity.type
_entity.pdbx_description
1 polymer ?
#
loop_
_entity_poly.entity_id
_entity_poly.type
_entity_poly.pdbx_seq_one_letter_code
_entity_poly.pdbx_strand_id
1 'polypeptide(L)' 'MNEEVEFDFDEILKEFRNGKKLTCKGGLLAPLIKQLTEATLEAEVESHIANDVLGGKPNRYNGFNTKYFLYSISL' A
#
# COMPACT_ATOMS: atom_id res chain seq x y z
N MET A 1 5.31 8.32 -8.56
CA MET A 1 4.94 7.56 -9.77
C MET A 1 3.96 6.51 -9.31
N ASN A 2 2.69 6.62 -9.71
CA ASN A 2 1.71 5.59 -9.40
C ASN A 2 2.06 4.39 -10.29
N GLU A 3 2.66 3.37 -9.69
CA GLU A 3 2.82 2.07 -10.33
C GLU A 3 1.44 1.40 -10.29
N GLU A 4 0.65 1.61 -11.34
CA GLU A 4 -0.52 0.78 -11.59
C GLU A 4 -0.02 -0.64 -11.87
N VAL A 5 0.02 -1.46 -10.82
CA VAL A 5 0.36 -2.87 -10.95
C VAL A 5 -0.86 -3.56 -11.55
N GLU A 6 -0.75 -3.96 -12.81
CA GLU A 6 -1.71 -4.84 -13.46
C GLU A 6 -1.72 -6.18 -12.72
N PHE A 7 -2.85 -6.52 -12.13
CA PHE A 7 -3.02 -7.73 -11.32
C PHE A 7 -3.70 -8.82 -12.16
N ASP A 8 -2.91 -9.72 -12.76
CA ASP A 8 -3.43 -10.89 -13.46
C ASP A 8 -3.61 -12.08 -12.50
N PHE A 9 -4.86 -12.45 -12.27
CA PHE A 9 -5.22 -13.60 -11.44
C PHE A 9 -4.72 -14.93 -12.03
N ASP A 10 -4.74 -15.09 -13.35
CA ASP A 10 -4.36 -16.35 -13.99
C ASP A 10 -2.85 -16.61 -13.88
N GLU A 11 -2.04 -15.55 -14.01
CA GLU A 11 -0.61 -15.61 -13.76
C GLU A 11 -0.32 -15.97 -12.30
N ILE A 12 -0.96 -15.28 -11.35
CA ILE A 12 -0.78 -15.52 -9.92
C ILE A 12 -1.17 -16.93 -9.52
N LEU A 13 -2.24 -17.48 -10.08
CA LEU A 13 -2.65 -18.86 -9.83
C LEU A 13 -1.61 -19.86 -10.35
N LYS A 14 -1.00 -19.62 -11.51
CA LYS A 14 0.11 -20.45 -12.03
C LYS A 14 1.32 -20.36 -11.11
N GLU A 15 1.70 -19.16 -10.72
CA GLU A 15 2.84 -18.93 -9.85
C GLU A 15 2.66 -19.52 -8.45
N PHE A 16 1.44 -19.45 -7.91
CA PHE A 16 1.08 -20.08 -6.65
C PHE A 16 1.19 -21.61 -6.73
N ARG A 17 0.71 -22.21 -7.83
CA ARG A 17 0.89 -23.65 -8.10
C ARG A 17 2.37 -24.05 -8.23
N ASN A 18 3.21 -23.14 -8.71
CA ASN A 18 4.66 -23.31 -8.78
C ASN A 18 5.38 -23.14 -7.42
N GLY A 19 4.65 -22.90 -6.34
CA GLY A 19 5.18 -22.85 -4.97
C GLY A 19 5.66 -21.47 -4.53
N LYS A 20 5.36 -20.39 -5.26
CA LYS A 20 5.58 -19.03 -4.75
C LYS A 20 4.66 -18.77 -3.54
N LYS A 21 5.19 -18.05 -2.55
CA LYS A 21 4.43 -17.67 -1.35
C LYS A 21 3.39 -16.60 -1.71
N LEU A 22 2.19 -16.73 -1.14
CA LEU A 22 1.12 -15.72 -1.30
C LEU A 22 1.45 -14.42 -0.57
N THR A 23 2.00 -14.55 0.63
CA THR A 23 2.28 -13.45 1.56
C THR A 23 3.79 -13.28 1.76
N CYS A 24 4.17 -12.24 2.51
CA CYS A 24 5.56 -11.85 2.82
C CYS A 24 6.26 -11.03 1.72
N LYS A 25 7.49 -10.59 2.01
CA LYS A 25 8.32 -9.81 1.09
C LYS A 25 8.55 -10.59 -0.21
N GLY A 26 8.05 -10.06 -1.33
CA GLY A 26 8.10 -10.72 -2.65
C GLY A 26 7.03 -11.79 -2.87
N GLY A 27 6.04 -11.89 -1.98
CA GLY A 27 4.87 -12.74 -2.18
C GLY A 27 3.94 -12.18 -3.25
N LEU A 28 3.10 -13.06 -3.81
CA LEU A 28 2.20 -12.74 -4.93
C LEU A 28 1.23 -11.60 -4.62
N LEU A 29 0.79 -11.47 -3.38
CA LEU A 29 -0.13 -10.42 -2.94
C LEU A 29 0.57 -9.16 -2.43
N ALA A 30 1.90 -9.14 -2.37
CA ALA A 30 2.64 -7.97 -1.88
C ALA A 30 2.32 -6.67 -2.65
N PRO A 31 2.13 -6.68 -3.98
CA PRO A 31 1.74 -5.48 -4.72
C PRO A 31 0.36 -4.94 -4.33
N LEU A 32 -0.63 -5.82 -4.14
CA LEU A 32 -1.97 -5.42 -3.68
C LEU A 32 -1.94 -4.85 -2.26
N ILE A 33 -1.18 -5.48 -1.37
CA ILE A 33 -1.02 -4.99 0.01
C ILE A 33 -0.38 -3.59 -0.02
N LYS A 34 0.65 -3.37 -0.84
CA LYS A 34 1.26 -2.05 -1.04
C LYS A 34 0.22 -1.03 -1.50
N GLN A 35 -0.51 -1.31 -2.58
CA GLN A 35 -1.54 -0.41 -3.11
C GLN A 35 -2.61 -0.07 -2.07
N LEU A 36 -3.12 -1.07 -1.36
CA LEU A 36 -4.11 -0.88 -0.31
C LEU A 36 -3.54 0.01 0.81
N THR A 37 -2.31 -0.25 1.26
CA THR A 37 -1.69 0.54 2.32
C THR A 37 -1.42 1.99 1.92
N GLU A 38 -0.97 2.23 0.68
CA GLU A 38 -0.72 3.57 0.15
C GLU A 38 -2.04 4.35 0.03
N ALA A 39 -3.08 3.75 -0.57
CA ALA A 39 -4.40 4.38 -0.68
C ALA A 39 -5.02 4.69 0.70
N THR A 40 -4.84 3.79 1.68
CA THR A 40 -5.32 4.02 3.05
C THR A 40 -4.59 5.20 3.70
N LEU A 41 -3.27 5.29 3.53
CA LEU A 41 -2.46 6.36 4.11
C LEU A 41 -2.80 7.73 3.48
N GLU A 42 -3.00 7.77 2.16
CA GLU A 42 -3.43 8.98 1.46
C GLU A 42 -4.78 9.47 1.97
N ALA A 43 -5.77 8.58 2.06
CA ALA A 43 -7.09 8.91 2.59
C ALA A 43 -7.04 9.39 4.06
N GLU A 44 -6.19 8.78 4.89
CA GLU A 44 -5.97 9.21 6.28
C GLU A 44 -5.44 10.65 6.34
N VAL A 45 -4.39 10.95 5.55
CA VAL A 45 -3.78 12.29 5.53
C VAL A 45 -4.75 13.34 5.01
N GLU A 46 -5.48 13.06 3.94
CA GLU A 46 -6.49 13.97 3.39
C GLU A 46 -7.57 14.29 4.42
N SER A 47 -8.10 13.25 5.09
CA SER A 47 -9.11 13.42 6.13
C SER A 47 -8.58 14.24 7.32
N HIS A 48 -7.32 14.03 7.71
CA HIS A 48 -6.70 14.75 8.82
C HIS A 48 -6.52 16.24 8.51
N ILE A 49 -6.00 16.56 7.31
CA ILE A 49 -5.84 17.94 6.87
C ILE A 49 -7.19 18.64 6.75
N ALA A 50 -8.21 17.97 6.19
CA ALA A 50 -9.56 18.52 6.10
C ALA A 50 -10.11 18.87 7.49
N ASN A 51 -9.91 17.99 8.48
CA ASN A 51 -10.33 18.23 9.87
C ASN A 51 -9.56 19.39 10.52
N ASP A 52 -8.26 19.53 10.29
CA ASP A 52 -7.47 20.66 10.79
C ASP A 52 -7.94 22.00 10.22
N VAL A 53 -8.21 22.04 8.90
CA VAL A 53 -8.73 23.22 8.21
C VAL A 53 -10.10 23.62 8.77
N LEU A 54 -11.01 22.66 8.96
CA LEU A 54 -12.31 22.89 9.60
C LEU A 54 -12.18 23.37 11.05
N GLY A 55 -11.15 22.91 11.76
CA GLY A 55 -10.80 23.34 13.12
C GLY A 55 -10.05 24.68 13.21
N GLY A 56 -9.84 25.37 12.08
CA GLY A 56 -9.15 26.66 12.03
C GLY A 56 -7.62 26.59 12.19
N LYS A 57 -7.03 25.39 12.12
CA LYS A 57 -5.58 25.19 12.16
C LYS A 57 -5.02 25.20 10.73
N PRO A 58 -4.08 26.09 10.40
CA PRO A 58 -3.46 26.07 9.08
C PRO A 58 -2.50 24.87 8.97
N ASN A 59 -2.92 23.83 8.24
CA ASN A 59 -2.10 22.66 7.93
C ASN A 59 -2.13 22.39 6.41
N ARG A 60 -0.99 22.01 5.83
CA ARG A 60 -0.84 21.74 4.39
C ARG A 60 0.05 20.53 4.16
N TYR A 61 -0.23 19.81 3.07
CA TYR A 61 0.51 18.63 2.66
C TYR A 61 2.00 18.94 2.41
N ASN A 62 2.91 18.15 2.98
CA ASN A 62 4.37 18.35 2.90
C ASN A 62 5.10 17.28 2.07
N GLY A 63 4.51 16.88 0.94
CA GLY A 63 5.10 15.86 0.07
C GLY A 63 5.08 14.46 0.67
N PHE A 64 5.87 13.56 0.06
CA PHE A 64 5.90 12.14 0.38
C PHE A 64 7.29 11.72 0.88
N ASN A 65 7.34 10.67 1.70
CA ASN A 65 8.58 10.01 2.12
C ASN A 65 8.47 8.50 1.84
N THR A 66 9.58 7.87 1.46
CA THR A 66 9.62 6.44 1.16
C THR A 66 9.99 5.66 2.41
N LYS A 67 9.14 4.71 2.80
CA LYS A 67 9.41 3.79 3.91
C LYS A 67 9.38 2.34 3.43
N TYR A 68 10.41 1.59 3.78
CA TYR A 68 10.47 0.16 3.49
C TYR A 68 9.76 -0.64 4.59
N PHE A 69 8.70 -1.35 4.20
CA PHE A 69 8.03 -2.29 5.09
C PHE A 69 8.70 -3.67 5.02
N LEU A 70 9.10 -4.19 6.19
CA LEU A 70 9.58 -5.56 6.33
C LEU A 70 8.39 -6.45 6.67
N TYR A 71 7.84 -7.13 5.66
CA TYR A 71 6.77 -8.12 5.83
C TYR A 71 7.36 -9.45 6.32
N SER A 72 7.78 -9.50 7.58
CA SER A 72 8.10 -10.73 8.29
C SER A 72 6.99 -11.02 9.28
N ILE A 73 5.94 -11.71 8.83
CA ILE A 73 5.07 -12.44 9.76
C ILE A 73 5.65 -13.86 9.80
N SER A 74 6.46 -14.14 10.82
CA SER A 74 6.66 -15.51 11.28
C SER A 74 5.43 -15.84 12.14
N LEU A 75 4.56 -16.69 11.62
CA LEU A 75 3.51 -17.37 12.39
C LEU A 75 4.08 -18.66 12.96
#